data_AF-A0A2J7PEG8-F1
#
_entry.id   AF-A0A2J7PEG8-F1
#
_cell.length_a   1.000
_cell.length_b   1.000
_cell.length_c   1.000
_cell.angle_alpha   90.00
_cell.angle_beta   90.00
_cell.angle_gamma   90.00
#
_symmetry.space_group_name_H-M   'P 1'
#
loop_
_entity.id
_entity.type
_entity.pdbx_description
1 polymer ?
#
loop_
_entity_poly.entity_id
_entity_poly.type
_entity_poly.pdbx_seq_one_letter_code
_entity_poly.pdbx_strand_id
1 'polypeptide(L)'
;MFDEMSIRENLHFNQKFDCIGGFEDCGSQGRTCSIANHALLFMIHDLLRKWKQPVAYYFTRGSTKAEMIVQYLKEVLDACQNAGLKVVATVCDMGANNVMALNCWVLPEGNHSSDFAIKKLQQCMIHPTF
;
A
#
# COMPACT_ATOMS: atom_id res chain seq x y z
N MET A 1 -7.46 0.42 -2.49
CA MET A 1 -6.84 1.33 -3.49
C MET A 1 -5.56 1.89 -2.93
N PHE A 2 -4.58 2.19 -3.77
CA PHE A 2 -3.35 2.85 -3.34
C PHE A 2 -2.88 3.85 -4.37
N ASP A 3 -2.21 4.89 -3.88
CA ASP A 3 -1.67 5.96 -4.70
C ASP A 3 -0.47 6.62 -4.01
N GLU A 4 0.40 7.23 -4.80
CA GLU A 4 1.58 7.95 -4.32
C GLU A 4 1.37 9.46 -4.45
N MET A 5 1.66 10.20 -3.38
CA MET A 5 1.57 11.66 -3.38
C MET A 5 2.93 12.29 -3.06
N SER A 6 3.33 13.30 -3.83
CA SER A 6 4.50 14.11 -3.48
C SER A 6 4.21 14.94 -2.23
N ILE A 7 5.17 14.96 -1.30
CA ILE A 7 5.13 15.73 -0.06
C ILE A 7 6.35 16.65 0.02
N ARG A 8 6.24 17.73 0.81
CA ARG A 8 7.36 18.63 1.02
C ARG A 8 8.41 17.98 1.93
N GLU A 9 9.66 17.97 1.48
CA GLU A 9 10.81 17.62 2.32
C GLU A 9 10.87 18.54 3.54
N ASN A 10 10.74 17.98 4.73
CA ASN A 10 10.78 18.74 5.98
C ASN A 10 11.17 17.84 7.16
N LEU A 11 12.20 18.23 7.90
CA LEU A 11 12.59 17.58 9.15
C LEU A 11 12.03 18.36 10.33
N HIS A 12 11.42 17.66 11.28
CA HIS A 12 10.90 18.26 12.50
C HIS A 12 11.17 17.36 13.68
N PHE A 13 11.55 17.94 14.82
CA PHE A 13 11.70 17.19 16.04
C PHE A 13 10.33 16.96 16.68
N ASN A 14 10.00 15.70 16.94
CA ASN A 14 8.79 15.29 17.63
C ASN A 14 9.14 14.99 19.09
N GLN A 15 8.89 15.97 19.96
CA GLN A 15 9.20 15.87 21.39
C GLN A 15 8.47 14.73 22.10
N LYS A 16 7.26 14.35 21.66
CA LYS A 16 6.48 13.28 22.28
C LYS A 16 7.14 11.90 22.10
N PHE A 17 7.75 11.67 20.95
CA PHE A 17 8.39 10.41 20.60
C PHE A 17 9.92 10.48 20.66
N ASP A 18 10.45 11.61 21.13
CA ASP A 18 11.89 11.92 21.19
C ASP A 18 12.63 11.54 19.91
N CYS A 19 12.07 11.92 18.75
CA CYS A 19 12.59 11.51 17.46
C CYS A 19 12.48 12.62 16.41
N ILE A 20 13.38 12.62 15.44
CA ILE A 20 13.27 13.50 14.28
C ILE A 20 12.33 12.83 13.27
N GLY A 21 11.24 13.47 12.89
CA GLY A 21 10.32 13.07 11.82
C GLY A 21 10.73 13.65 10.46
N GLY A 22 10.18 13.09 9.38
CA GLY A 22 10.41 13.56 8.00
C GLY A 22 11.45 12.79 7.19
N PHE A 23 12.10 11.79 7.80
CA PHE A 23 12.88 10.81 7.05
C PHE A 23 12.00 9.73 6.42
N GLU A 24 12.52 9.09 5.38
CA GLU A 24 11.99 7.89 4.74
C GLU A 24 11.78 6.78 5.77
N ASP A 25 10.58 6.21 5.74
CA ASP A 25 10.08 5.17 6.62
C ASP A 25 9.29 4.16 5.78
N CYS A 26 9.92 3.02 5.57
CA CYS A 26 9.44 1.92 4.76
C CYS A 26 8.81 0.81 5.63
N GLY A 27 8.34 1.14 6.84
CA GLY A 27 7.65 0.21 7.72
C GLY A 27 8.53 -0.97 8.13
N SER A 28 8.13 -2.19 7.75
CA SER A 28 8.86 -3.44 8.05
C SER A 28 10.28 -3.46 7.47
N GLN A 29 10.51 -2.71 6.39
CA GLN A 29 11.81 -2.57 5.72
C GLN A 29 12.72 -1.53 6.39
N GLY A 30 12.22 -0.90 7.45
CA GLY A 30 12.97 0.02 8.30
C GLY A 30 13.01 1.45 7.78
N ARG A 31 13.90 2.21 8.41
CA ARG A 31 14.02 3.66 8.26
C ARG A 31 15.39 4.02 7.72
N THR A 32 15.47 5.02 6.84
CA THR A 32 16.75 5.52 6.31
C THR A 32 16.99 6.96 6.74
N CYS A 33 18.19 7.49 6.48
CA CYS A 33 18.52 8.91 6.70
C CYS A 33 18.11 9.81 5.52
N SER A 34 17.42 9.27 4.51
CA SER A 34 16.93 10.05 3.37
C SER A 34 15.71 10.87 3.80
N ILE A 35 15.66 12.17 3.47
CA ILE A 35 14.48 13.00 3.75
C ILE A 35 13.35 12.59 2.81
N ALA A 36 12.20 12.16 3.33
CA ALA A 36 11.09 11.71 2.51
C ALA A 36 10.50 12.85 1.68
N ASN A 37 10.14 12.55 0.44
CA ASN A 37 9.48 13.50 -0.47
C ASN A 37 8.27 12.89 -1.21
N HIS A 38 7.97 11.62 -0.96
CA HIS A 38 6.74 10.97 -1.41
C HIS A 38 6.11 10.22 -0.23
N ALA A 39 4.79 10.05 -0.31
CA ALA A 39 4.02 9.21 0.59
C ALA A 39 3.15 8.25 -0.22
N LEU A 40 3.34 6.96 -0.02
CA LEU A 40 2.50 5.91 -0.59
C LEU A 40 1.38 5.58 0.40
N LEU A 41 0.13 5.74 -0.01
CA LEU A 41 -1.04 5.54 0.83
C LEU A 41 -1.87 4.35 0.36
N PHE A 42 -2.26 3.48 1.28
CA PHE A 42 -3.23 2.42 1.06
C PHE A 42 -4.54 2.76 1.78
N MET A 43 -5.64 2.73 1.05
CA MET A 43 -6.99 2.92 1.57
C MET A 43 -7.88 1.74 1.25
N ILE A 44 -8.67 1.31 2.22
CA ILE A 44 -9.81 0.42 1.97
C ILE A 44 -11.06 1.24 1.65
N HIS A 45 -11.89 0.69 0.79
CA HIS A 45 -13.16 1.27 0.39
C HIS A 45 -14.20 0.16 0.37
N ASP A 46 -15.35 0.41 0.98
CA ASP A 46 -16.51 -0.48 0.89
C ASP A 46 -17.26 -0.18 -0.42
N LEU A 47 -17.75 -1.19 -1.14
CA LEU A 47 -18.50 -0.95 -2.39
C LEU A 47 -20.02 -0.89 -2.19
N LEU A 48 -20.56 -1.39 -1.08
CA LEU A 48 -21.98 -1.22 -0.75
C LEU A 48 -22.21 0.09 0.00
N ARG A 49 -21.28 0.46 0.87
CA ARG A 49 -21.36 1.61 1.76
C ARG A 49 -20.39 2.69 1.31
N LYS A 50 -20.78 3.96 1.46
CA LYS A 50 -19.93 5.12 1.12
C LYS A 50 -18.88 5.39 2.20
N TRP A 51 -18.04 4.41 2.47
CA TRP A 51 -17.01 4.50 3.49
C TRP A 51 -15.63 4.19 2.92
N LYS A 52 -14.63 4.93 3.39
CA LYS A 52 -13.22 4.76 3.04
C LYS A 52 -12.36 5.05 4.26
N GLN A 53 -11.30 4.27 4.45
CA GLN A 53 -10.35 4.45 5.54
C GLN A 53 -8.92 4.19 5.05
N PRO A 54 -7.96 5.08 5.36
CA PRO A 54 -6.54 4.78 5.25
C PRO A 54 -6.12 3.65 6.20
N VAL A 55 -5.42 2.64 5.67
CA VAL A 55 -4.99 1.46 6.43
C VAL A 55 -3.48 1.33 6.55
N ALA A 56 -2.72 1.90 5.62
CA ALA A 56 -1.26 1.96 5.70
C ALA A 56 -0.72 3.18 4.96
N TYR A 57 0.43 3.67 5.39
CA TYR A 57 1.19 4.70 4.73
C TYR A 57 2.69 4.40 4.85
N TYR A 58 3.44 4.75 3.82
CA TYR A 58 4.89 4.61 3.76
C TYR A 58 5.49 5.91 3.22
N PHE A 59 6.60 6.35 3.78
CA PHE A 59 7.28 7.57 3.37
C PHE A 59 8.55 7.21 2.61
N THR A 60 8.71 7.67 1.37
CA THR A 60 9.84 7.30 0.51
C THR A 60 10.59 8.52 -0.01
N ARG A 61 11.86 8.31 -0.37
CA ARG A 61 12.66 9.22 -1.19
C ARG A 61 12.57 8.79 -2.65
N GLY A 62 11.83 9.57 -3.43
CA GLY A 62 11.50 9.28 -4.82
C GLY A 62 10.38 8.26 -4.93
N SER A 63 10.09 7.88 -6.17
CA SER A 63 9.00 6.96 -6.46
C SER A 63 9.25 5.57 -5.90
N THR A 64 8.20 4.99 -5.33
CA THR A 64 8.26 3.67 -4.72
C THR A 64 8.55 2.60 -5.76
N LYS A 65 9.58 1.77 -5.52
CA LYS A 65 9.97 0.69 -6.43
C LYS A 65 8.87 -0.37 -6.51
N ALA A 66 8.71 -0.98 -7.69
CA ALA A 66 7.71 -2.02 -7.93
C ALA A 66 7.78 -3.19 -6.93
N GLU A 67 8.98 -3.68 -6.61
CA GLU A 67 9.21 -4.76 -5.64
C GLU A 67 8.69 -4.39 -4.24
N MET A 68 8.93 -3.16 -3.81
CA MET A 68 8.44 -2.64 -2.53
C MET A 68 6.92 -2.53 -2.51
N ILE A 69 6.32 -2.07 -3.61
CA ILE A 69 4.85 -2.00 -3.75
C ILE A 69 4.23 -3.39 -3.61
N VAL A 70 4.81 -4.42 -4.23
CA VAL A 70 4.32 -5.81 -4.09
C VAL A 70 4.41 -6.27 -2.62
N GLN A 71 5.51 -5.97 -1.93
CA GLN A 71 5.68 -6.31 -0.53
C GLN A 71 4.65 -5.62 0.36
N TYR A 72 4.49 -4.31 0.24
CA TYR A 72 3.50 -3.55 1.00
C TYR A 72 2.08 -4.00 0.70
N LEU A 73 1.78 -4.36 -0.55
CA LEU A 73 0.48 -4.86 -0.92
C LEU A 73 0.17 -6.19 -0.22
N LYS A 74 1.12 -7.12 -0.17
CA LYS A 74 0.97 -8.39 0.58
C LYS A 74 0.72 -8.12 2.07
N GLU A 75 1.53 -7.27 2.70
CA GLU A 75 1.37 -6.93 4.12
C GLU A 75 0.00 -6.31 4.42
N VAL A 76 -0.48 -5.40 3.56
CA VAL A 76 -1.81 -4.79 3.72
C VAL A 76 -2.93 -5.79 3.52
N LEU A 77 -2.82 -6.69 2.53
CA LEU A 77 -3.82 -7.73 2.30
C LEU A 77 -3.89 -8.72 3.46
N ASP A 78 -2.75 -9.15 3.99
CA ASP A 78 -2.67 -10.03 5.15
C ASP A 78 -3.28 -9.36 6.40
N ALA A 79 -2.98 -8.08 6.63
CA ALA A 79 -3.59 -7.30 7.71
C ALA A 79 -5.12 -7.16 7.55
N CYS A 80 -5.61 -6.95 6.33
CA CYS A 80 -7.04 -6.91 6.04
C CYS A 80 -7.70 -8.26 6.33
N GLN A 81 -7.11 -9.36 5.86
CA GLN A 81 -7.62 -10.71 6.08
C GLN A 81 -7.69 -11.04 7.58
N ASN A 82 -6.63 -10.71 8.33
CA ASN A 82 -6.58 -10.91 9.79
C ASN A 82 -7.61 -10.07 10.54
N ALA A 83 -8.02 -8.92 9.99
CA ALA A 83 -9.09 -8.09 10.50
C ALA A 83 -10.51 -8.57 10.09
N GLY A 84 -10.62 -9.68 9.37
CA GLY A 84 -11.90 -10.21 8.89
C GLY A 84 -12.43 -9.53 7.63
N LEU A 85 -11.60 -8.76 6.92
CA LEU A 85 -11.96 -8.04 5.72
C LEU A 85 -11.63 -8.89 4.47
N LYS A 86 -12.64 -9.28 3.70
CA LYS A 86 -12.44 -9.99 2.42
C LYS A 86 -12.17 -9.03 1.26
N VAL A 87 -10.92 -8.72 0.97
CA VAL A 87 -10.54 -7.88 -0.19
C VAL A 87 -10.78 -8.61 -1.52
N VAL A 88 -11.64 -8.09 -2.40
CA VAL A 88 -11.96 -8.72 -3.69
C VAL A 88 -11.29 -8.08 -4.91
N ALA A 89 -10.66 -6.91 -4.76
CA ALA A 89 -9.81 -6.35 -5.81
C ALA A 89 -8.81 -5.33 -5.24
N THR A 90 -7.88 -4.86 -6.08
CA THR A 90 -6.95 -3.75 -5.82
C THR A 90 -7.10 -2.70 -6.93
N VAL A 91 -6.83 -1.43 -6.64
CA VAL A 91 -6.92 -0.32 -7.62
C VAL A 91 -5.76 0.63 -7.38
N CYS A 92 -5.08 1.01 -8.46
CA CYS A 92 -4.00 1.99 -8.51
C CYS A 92 -4.07 2.76 -9.83
N ASP A 93 -3.24 3.80 -9.96
CA ASP A 93 -3.08 4.51 -11.22
C ASP A 93 -2.26 3.69 -12.26
N MET A 94 -2.00 4.29 -13.43
CA MET A 94 -1.19 3.68 -14.50
C MET A 94 0.31 4.01 -14.41
N GLY A 95 0.82 4.39 -13.23
CA GLY A 95 2.23 4.65 -13.02
C GLY A 95 3.10 3.44 -13.38
N ALA A 96 4.28 3.67 -13.97
CA ALA A 96 5.14 2.59 -14.47
C ALA A 96 5.51 1.56 -13.38
N ASN A 97 5.78 2.01 -12.16
CA ASN A 97 6.07 1.14 -11.03
C ASN A 97 4.86 0.32 -10.59
N ASN A 98 3.65 0.89 -10.66
CA ASN A 98 2.40 0.19 -10.36
C ASN A 98 2.12 -0.90 -11.40
N VAL A 99 2.24 -0.58 -12.69
CA VAL A 99 2.11 -1.56 -13.78
C VAL A 99 3.11 -2.70 -13.62
N MET A 100 4.37 -2.38 -13.32
CA MET A 100 5.41 -3.39 -13.08
C MET A 100 5.09 -4.25 -11.85
N ALA A 101 4.65 -3.64 -10.74
CA ALA A 101 4.28 -4.36 -9.53
C ALA A 101 3.15 -5.36 -9.78
N LEU A 102 2.10 -4.96 -10.52
CA LEU A 102 1.02 -5.88 -10.89
C LEU A 102 1.52 -7.04 -11.75
N ASN A 103 2.41 -6.79 -12.72
CA ASN A 103 2.99 -7.86 -13.53
C ASN A 103 3.83 -8.82 -12.68
N CYS A 104 4.68 -8.30 -11.78
CA CYS A 104 5.46 -9.12 -10.85
C CYS A 104 4.58 -9.93 -9.90
N TRP A 105 3.42 -9.42 -9.49
CA TRP A 105 2.52 -10.10 -8.57
C TRP A 105 1.66 -11.18 -9.24
N VAL A 106 1.23 -10.95 -10.49
CA VAL A 106 0.38 -11.88 -11.26
C VAL A 106 1.17 -13.05 -11.85
N LEU A 107 2.48 -12.88 -12.08
CA LEU A 107 3.31 -13.96 -12.58
C LEU A 107 3.57 -14.97 -11.44
N PRO A 108 3.25 -16.26 -11.64
CA PRO A 108 3.28 -17.25 -10.57
C PRO A 108 4.73 -17.56 -10.17
N GLU A 109 5.13 -17.16 -8.97
CA GLU A 109 6.00 -18.03 -8.17
C GLU A 109 5.11 -19.12 -7.57
N GLY A 110 5.48 -20.38 -7.81
CA GLY A 110 4.62 -21.55 -7.64
C GLY A 110 3.89 -21.63 -6.30
N ASN A 111 2.65 -22.14 -6.38
CA ASN A 111 1.81 -22.62 -5.28
C ASN A 111 1.48 -21.63 -4.15
N HIS A 112 0.46 -20.79 -4.39
CA HIS A 112 -0.59 -20.58 -3.38
C HIS A 112 -1.96 -20.56 -4.04
N SER A 113 -2.89 -21.26 -3.41
CA SER A 113 -4.23 -21.63 -3.87
C SER A 113 -5.04 -20.46 -4.45
N SER A 114 -5.46 -20.63 -5.70
CA SER A 114 -6.74 -20.22 -6.32
C SER A 114 -7.62 -19.19 -5.59
N ASP A 115 -7.77 -18.01 -6.21
CA ASP A 115 -9.03 -17.27 -6.47
C ASP A 115 -8.89 -15.73 -6.50
N PHE A 116 -7.67 -15.19 -6.54
CA PHE A 116 -7.47 -13.78 -6.91
C PHE A 116 -7.46 -13.63 -8.44
N ALA A 117 -8.63 -13.77 -9.06
CA ALA A 117 -8.81 -13.30 -10.42
C ALA A 117 -8.70 -11.77 -10.39
N ILE A 118 -7.51 -11.24 -10.68
CA ILE A 118 -7.35 -9.83 -11.05
C ILE A 118 -8.04 -9.66 -12.40
N LYS A 119 -9.38 -9.54 -12.38
CA LYS A 119 -10.12 -9.03 -13.52
C LYS A 119 -9.65 -7.61 -13.71
N LYS A 120 -9.19 -7.33 -14.91
CA LYS A 120 -8.93 -6.00 -15.45
C LYS A 120 -10.26 -5.23 -15.47
N LEU A 121 -10.73 -4.75 -14.31
CA LEU A 121 -11.90 -3.88 -14.13
C LEU A 121 -11.91 -3.35 -12.68
N GLN A 122 -12.13 -2.04 -12.59
CA GLN A 122 -12.14 -1.22 -11.37
C GLN A 122 -13.05 -1.78 -10.28
N GLN A 123 -12.52 -1.92 -9.05
CA GLN A 123 -13.15 -1.73 -7.73
C GLN A 123 -12.84 -2.85 -6.71
N CYS A 124 -12.19 -2.46 -5.61
CA CYS A 124 -11.95 -3.29 -4.42
C CYS A 124 -13.17 -3.29 -3.49
N MET A 125 -13.67 -4.44 -3.09
CA MET A 125 -14.70 -4.60 -2.05
C MET A 125 -14.17 -5.40 -0.88
N ILE A 126 -14.67 -5.09 0.30
CA ILE A 126 -14.59 -5.96 1.47
C ILE A 126 -15.96 -6.62 1.61
N HIS A 127 -16.06 -7.95 1.52
CA HIS A 127 -17.31 -8.62 1.89
C HIS A 127 -17.38 -8.72 3.42
N PRO A 128 -18.42 -8.20 4.08
CA PRO A 128 -18.64 -8.48 5.49
C PRO A 128 -19.08 -9.94 5.61
N THR A 129 -18.24 -10.79 6.18
CA THR A 129 -18.72 -12.05 6.76
C THR A 129 -19.43 -11.67 8.06
N PHE A 130 -20.73 -11.96 8.12
CA PHE A 130 -21.60 -11.75 9.27
C PHE A 130 -21.05 -12.42 10.54
#